data_AF-A0A9D7TMC1-F1
#
_entry.id   AF-A0A9D7TMC1-F1
#
_cell.length_a   1.000
_cell.length_b   1.000
_cell.length_c   1.000
_cell.angle_alpha   90.00
_cell.angle_beta   90.00
_cell.angle_gamma   90.00
#
_symmetry.space_group_name_H-M   'P 1'
#
loop_
_entity.id
_entity.type
_entity.pdbx_description
1 polymer ?
#
loop_
_entity_poly.entity_id
_entity_poly.type
_entity_poly.pdbx_seq_one_letter_code
_entity_poly.pdbx_strand_id
1 'polypeptide(L)'
;MKIIDLSNKSNSLVDKHINEYCGGKILENKWISLINRGVGGMTFFDINGGEETKEFKVNIGFFKQGIGLYFQKAFTNKLVLLKLEEIKSVEVVKEADILRPYSFSIFSLLSKAGLKHSTASSYLIPKEIIKEDKAKCIIMIEDQFFELILDKITPEKLSSVFKKSNLGHLLRVQVASPKIKVR
;
A
#
# COMPACT_ATOMS: atom_id res chain seq x y z
N MET A 1 3.12 13.39 14.90
CA MET A 1 2.80 11.96 14.73
C MET A 1 2.59 11.35 16.11
N LYS A 2 1.69 10.36 16.27
CA LYS A 2 1.47 9.64 17.54
C LYS A 2 1.66 8.13 17.37
N ILE A 3 2.53 7.51 18.18
CA ILE A 3 2.80 6.06 18.14
C ILE A 3 2.21 5.39 19.38
N ILE A 4 1.53 4.26 19.20
CA ILE A 4 0.82 3.52 20.24
C ILE A 4 1.28 2.06 20.17
N ASP A 5 1.84 1.56 21.27
CA ASP A 5 2.05 0.12 21.45
C ASP A 5 0.69 -0.57 21.71
N LEU A 6 0.40 -1.59 20.91
CA LEU A 6 -0.83 -2.38 20.97
C LEU A 6 -0.65 -3.72 21.69
N SER A 7 0.58 -4.11 22.08
CA SER A 7 0.84 -5.44 22.66
C SER A 7 0.08 -5.68 23.99
N ASN A 8 -0.20 -4.62 24.76
CA ASN A 8 -0.89 -4.70 26.05
C ASN A 8 -2.12 -3.79 26.16
N LYS A 9 -2.61 -3.20 25.05
CA LYS A 9 -3.72 -2.23 25.10
C LYS A 9 -5.05 -2.84 24.72
N SER A 10 -6.09 -2.49 25.49
CA SER A 10 -7.48 -2.85 25.16
C SER A 10 -7.98 -2.08 23.93
N ASN A 11 -8.89 -2.70 23.17
CA ASN A 11 -9.49 -2.08 21.98
C ASN A 11 -10.17 -0.72 22.27
N SER A 12 -10.76 -0.56 23.46
CA SER A 12 -11.41 0.70 23.86
C SER A 12 -10.42 1.85 24.03
N LEU A 13 -9.23 1.59 24.58
CA LEU A 13 -8.17 2.60 24.70
C LEU A 13 -7.60 3.00 23.33
N VAL A 14 -7.49 2.03 22.41
CA VAL A 14 -7.05 2.30 21.03
C VAL A 14 -8.06 3.19 20.31
N ASP A 15 -9.35 2.87 20.43
CA ASP A 15 -10.42 3.66 19.80
C ASP A 15 -10.51 5.06 20.37
N LYS A 16 -10.29 5.22 21.69
CA LYS A 16 -10.18 6.54 22.33
C LYS A 16 -9.07 7.37 21.70
N HIS A 17 -7.86 6.81 21.55
CA HIS A 17 -6.76 7.53 20.93
C HIS A 17 -7.01 7.89 19.46
N ILE A 18 -7.67 7.01 18.68
CA ILE A 18 -8.05 7.29 17.29
C ILE A 18 -9.06 8.44 17.23
N ASN A 19 -10.07 8.41 18.10
CA ASN A 19 -11.09 9.45 18.17
C ASN A 19 -10.50 10.80 18.55
N GLU A 20 -9.62 10.82 19.55
CA GLU A 20 -8.94 12.04 20.03
C GLU A 20 -7.97 12.63 19.00
N TYR A 21 -7.17 11.78 18.34
CA TYR A 21 -6.05 12.26 17.50
C TYR A 21 -6.43 12.43 16.03
N CYS A 22 -7.23 11.51 15.47
CA CYS A 22 -7.61 11.51 14.06
C CYS A 22 -9.11 11.77 13.84
N GLY A 23 -9.85 12.21 14.86
CA GLY A 23 -11.27 12.59 14.75
C GLY A 23 -12.24 11.42 14.52
N GLY A 24 -11.79 10.17 14.69
CA GLY A 24 -12.64 8.98 14.55
C GLY A 24 -12.95 8.60 13.10
N LYS A 25 -13.98 7.77 12.88
CA LYS A 25 -14.20 7.10 11.58
C LYS A 25 -14.70 8.01 10.44
N ILE A 26 -14.09 7.92 9.26
CA ILE A 26 -14.64 8.14 7.89
C ILE A 26 -13.81 7.21 6.96
N LEU A 27 -14.28 6.18 6.23
CA LEU A 27 -15.42 6.04 5.30
C LEU A 27 -15.72 4.53 5.00
N GLU A 28 -16.99 4.24 4.67
CA GLU A 28 -17.66 3.01 4.16
C GLU A 28 -17.05 1.60 4.39
N ASN A 29 -17.83 0.79 5.11
CA ASN A 29 -17.68 -0.62 5.54
C ASN A 29 -17.24 -1.68 4.50
N LYS A 30 -16.82 -1.32 3.28
CA LYS A 30 -16.51 -2.29 2.21
C LYS A 30 -15.06 -2.79 2.18
N TRP A 31 -14.15 -2.15 2.93
CA TRP A 31 -12.71 -2.47 2.87
C TRP A 31 -12.14 -3.06 4.17
N ILE A 32 -13.00 -3.23 5.17
CA ILE A 32 -12.66 -3.62 6.54
C ILE A 32 -13.16 -5.05 6.73
N SER A 33 -12.26 -6.03 6.86
CA SER A 33 -12.68 -7.26 7.54
C SER A 33 -12.84 -6.90 9.02
N LEU A 34 -13.80 -7.52 9.72
CA LEU A 34 -14.06 -7.31 11.15
C LEU A 34 -12.80 -7.43 12.04
N ILE A 35 -11.73 -8.04 11.52
CA ILE A 35 -10.43 -8.26 12.17
C ILE A 35 -9.37 -7.23 11.72
N ASN A 36 -9.48 -6.69 10.50
CA ASN A 36 -8.49 -5.77 9.90
C ASN A 36 -9.05 -4.36 9.80
N ARG A 37 -8.62 -3.49 10.73
CA ARG A 37 -8.94 -2.06 10.78
C ARG A 37 -8.31 -1.28 9.60
N GLY A 38 -8.85 -1.44 8.39
CA GLY A 38 -8.45 -0.66 7.20
C GLY A 38 -8.02 -1.49 6.00
N VAL A 39 -7.39 -0.83 5.03
CA VAL A 39 -6.88 -1.44 3.80
C VAL A 39 -5.59 -2.17 4.11
N GLY A 40 -5.58 -3.49 3.94
CA GLY A 40 -4.40 -4.33 4.18
C GLY A 40 -3.70 -4.80 2.93
N GLY A 41 -2.77 -5.75 3.11
CA GLY A 41 -2.00 -6.35 2.02
C GLY A 41 -0.69 -5.63 1.70
N MET A 42 -0.17 -4.87 2.68
CA MET A 42 1.11 -4.18 2.60
C MET A 42 2.08 -4.69 3.66
N THR A 43 3.37 -4.45 3.42
CA THR A 43 4.45 -4.82 4.32
C THR A 43 5.43 -3.67 4.48
N PHE A 44 5.85 -3.41 5.71
CA PHE A 44 6.91 -2.45 6.03
C PHE A 44 8.17 -3.20 6.45
N PHE A 45 9.32 -2.73 5.98
CA PHE A 45 10.62 -3.24 6.38
C PHE A 45 11.35 -2.16 7.19
N ASP A 46 11.54 -2.43 8.49
CA ASP A 46 12.34 -1.58 9.37
C ASP A 46 13.83 -1.79 9.05
N ILE A 47 14.41 -0.85 8.31
CA ILE A 47 15.83 -0.85 7.94
C ILE A 47 16.76 -0.67 9.13
N ASN A 48 16.27 -0.11 10.24
CA ASN A 48 17.04 0.16 11.44
C ASN A 48 16.86 -0.93 12.51
N GLY A 49 15.98 -1.92 12.27
CA GLY A 49 15.73 -3.03 13.17
C GLY A 49 16.76 -4.17 13.05
N GLY A 50 17.00 -4.90 14.15
CA GLY A 50 17.74 -6.16 14.13
C GLY A 50 17.05 -7.22 13.25
N GLU A 51 17.78 -8.25 12.81
CA GLU A 51 17.32 -9.25 11.81
C GLU A 51 15.93 -9.85 12.09
N GLU A 52 15.61 -10.12 13.35
CA GLU A 52 14.33 -10.70 13.77
C GLU A 52 13.16 -9.71 13.79
N THR A 53 13.42 -8.40 13.64
CA THR A 53 12.42 -7.31 13.80
C THR A 53 12.05 -6.60 12.51
N LYS A 54 12.61 -6.98 11.36
CA LYS A 54 12.53 -6.18 10.13
C LYS A 54 11.15 -6.12 9.47
N GLU A 55 10.40 -7.21 9.40
CA GLU A 55 9.13 -7.24 8.63
C GLU A 55 7.88 -7.01 9.50
N PHE A 56 7.01 -6.10 9.08
CA PHE A 56 5.67 -5.86 9.66
C PHE A 56 4.59 -5.92 8.57
N LYS A 57 3.47 -6.60 8.83
CA LYS A 57 2.27 -6.45 8.00
C LYS A 57 1.60 -5.14 8.35
N VAL A 58 1.20 -4.37 7.34
CA VAL A 58 0.64 -3.03 7.54
C VAL A 58 -0.76 -2.92 6.94
N ASN A 59 -1.68 -2.38 7.76
CA ASN A 59 -3.01 -1.95 7.30
C ASN A 59 -3.13 -0.43 7.48
N ILE A 60 -3.77 0.24 6.52
CA ILE A 60 -4.05 1.68 6.56
C ILE A 60 -5.53 1.91 6.88
N GLY A 61 -5.80 2.44 8.06
CA GLY A 61 -7.11 2.97 8.45
C GLY A 61 -7.25 4.43 8.05
N PHE A 62 -8.42 4.80 7.53
CA PHE A 62 -8.75 6.17 7.17
C PHE A 62 -9.73 6.74 8.20
N PHE A 63 -9.48 7.97 8.64
CA PHE A 63 -10.20 8.66 9.70
C PHE A 63 -10.53 10.09 9.28
N LYS A 64 -11.40 10.77 10.05
CA LYS A 64 -11.90 12.11 9.70
C LYS A 64 -10.77 13.12 9.50
N GLN A 65 -9.81 13.11 10.42
CA GLN A 65 -8.72 14.09 10.51
C GLN A 65 -7.34 13.44 10.33
N GLY A 66 -7.27 12.22 9.81
CA GLY A 66 -5.99 11.55 9.62
C GLY A 66 -6.08 10.12 9.10
N ILE A 67 -4.97 9.40 9.21
CA ILE A 67 -4.87 7.96 8.95
C ILE A 67 -4.22 7.25 10.13
N GLY A 68 -4.41 5.94 10.19
CA GLY A 68 -3.69 5.06 11.11
C GLY A 68 -2.97 3.96 10.34
N LEU A 69 -1.68 3.80 10.58
CA LEU A 69 -0.88 2.69 10.08
C LEU A 69 -0.78 1.65 11.18
N TYR A 70 -1.43 0.51 10.98
CA TYR A 70 -1.41 -0.62 11.90
C TYR A 70 -0.29 -1.57 11.49
N PHE A 71 0.82 -1.53 12.22
CA PHE A 71 1.95 -2.44 12.06
C PHE A 71 1.72 -3.67 12.91
N GLN A 72 1.66 -4.83 12.26
CA GLN A 72 1.34 -6.11 12.86
C GLN A 72 2.52 -7.06 12.71
N LYS A 73 2.94 -7.61 13.84
CA LYS A 73 3.96 -8.66 13.94
C LYS A 73 3.68 -9.49 15.18
N ALA A 74 4.12 -10.75 15.19
CA ALA A 74 4.02 -11.60 16.37
C ALA A 74 4.53 -10.85 17.61
N PHE A 75 3.66 -10.70 18.62
CA PHE A 75 3.93 -10.07 19.91
C PHE A 75 4.32 -8.58 19.88
N THR A 76 4.38 -7.94 18.70
CA THR A 76 4.85 -6.56 18.51
C THR A 76 3.92 -5.83 17.56
N ASN A 77 2.80 -5.35 18.09
CA ASN A 77 1.80 -4.61 17.33
C ASN A 77 1.91 -3.11 17.65
N LYS A 78 1.96 -2.26 16.63
CA LYS A 78 2.03 -0.81 16.80
C LYS A 78 0.97 -0.12 15.93
N LEU A 79 0.42 0.97 16.44
CA LEU A 79 -0.44 1.86 15.69
C LEU A 79 0.24 3.23 15.60
N VAL A 80 0.51 3.68 14.39
CA VAL A 80 1.00 5.03 14.12
C VAL A 80 -0.17 5.85 13.59
N LEU A 81 -0.50 6.92 14.30
CA LEU A 81 -1.54 7.87 13.92
C LEU A 81 -0.90 9.12 13.34
N LEU A 82 -1.42 9.53 12.20
CA LEU A 82 -0.97 10.67 11.43
C LEU A 82 -2.18 11.55 11.12
N LYS A 83 -2.11 12.83 11.47
CA LYS A 83 -3.11 13.81 11.05
C LYS A 83 -2.93 14.16 9.59
N LEU A 84 -3.99 14.67 8.96
CA LEU A 84 -3.92 15.14 7.57
C LEU A 84 -2.86 16.24 7.39
N GLU A 85 -2.75 17.17 8.35
CA GLU A 85 -1.77 18.26 8.33
C GLU A 85 -0.31 17.78 8.41
N GLU A 86 -0.07 16.57 8.91
CA GLU A 86 1.26 15.97 9.02
C GLU A 86 1.71 15.30 7.71
N ILE A 87 0.77 15.01 6.79
CA ILE A 87 1.04 14.26 5.57
C ILE A 87 1.33 15.24 4.44
N LYS A 88 2.56 15.22 3.92
CA LYS A 88 2.98 16.07 2.80
C LYS A 88 2.53 15.51 1.44
N SER A 89 2.69 14.20 1.24
CA SER A 89 2.28 13.51 0.03
C SER A 89 2.07 12.03 0.26
N VAL A 90 1.30 11.41 -0.62
CA VAL A 90 1.17 9.96 -0.73
C VAL A 90 1.50 9.56 -2.15
N GLU A 91 2.44 8.65 -2.33
CA GLU A 91 2.88 8.20 -3.65
C GLU A 91 2.65 6.70 -3.79
N VAL A 92 1.99 6.28 -4.87
CA VAL A 92 1.87 4.87 -5.25
C VAL A 92 2.73 4.64 -6.48
N VAL A 93 3.83 3.92 -6.31
CA VAL A 93 4.87 3.74 -7.32
C VAL A 93 5.01 2.26 -7.68
N LYS A 94 5.11 1.95 -8.97
CA LYS A 94 5.53 0.63 -9.46
C LYS A 94 6.45 0.81 -10.65
N GLU A 95 7.67 0.32 -10.52
CA GLU A 95 8.64 0.28 -11.61
C GLU A 95 8.26 -0.76 -12.67
N ALA A 96 8.82 -0.61 -13.87
CA ALA A 96 8.48 -1.46 -15.00
C ALA A 96 9.04 -2.88 -14.81
N ASP A 97 8.15 -3.86 -14.77
CA ASP A 97 8.53 -5.28 -14.82
C ASP A 97 9.27 -5.57 -16.15
N ILE A 98 10.30 -6.42 -16.11
CA ILE A 98 11.05 -6.80 -17.31
C ILE A 98 10.52 -8.13 -17.82
N LEU A 99 10.01 -8.13 -19.05
CA LEU A 99 9.43 -9.30 -19.69
C LEU A 99 10.37 -9.88 -20.75
N ARG A 100 10.56 -11.21 -20.75
CA ARG A 100 11.13 -11.96 -21.87
C ARG A 100 9.96 -12.49 -22.70
N PRO A 101 9.85 -12.09 -23.98
CA PRO A 101 8.82 -12.65 -24.84
C PRO A 101 9.06 -14.16 -24.99
N TYR A 102 8.06 -14.97 -24.64
CA TYR A 102 8.04 -16.38 -25.01
C TYR A 102 7.61 -16.51 -26.47
N SER A 103 7.85 -17.66 -27.10
CA SER A 103 7.45 -17.91 -28.49
C SER A 103 5.94 -17.76 -28.71
N PHE A 104 5.15 -17.88 -27.65
CA PHE A 104 3.72 -17.59 -27.61
C PHE A 104 3.37 -16.81 -26.34
N SER A 105 2.86 -15.58 -26.49
CA SER A 105 2.48 -14.67 -25.42
C SER A 105 1.11 -14.06 -25.71
N ILE A 106 0.10 -14.38 -24.89
CA ILE A 106 -1.24 -13.80 -25.04
C ILE A 106 -1.20 -12.29 -24.80
N PHE A 107 -0.43 -11.85 -23.80
CA PHE A 107 -0.16 -10.43 -23.57
C PHE A 107 0.37 -9.72 -24.82
N SER A 108 1.38 -10.29 -25.48
CA SER A 108 1.97 -9.68 -26.68
C SER A 108 0.99 -9.65 -27.85
N LEU A 109 0.17 -10.69 -28.03
CA LEU A 109 -0.87 -10.74 -29.05
C LEU A 109 -1.95 -9.67 -28.81
N LEU A 110 -2.45 -9.54 -27.58
CA LEU A 110 -3.47 -8.56 -27.21
C LEU A 110 -2.94 -7.12 -27.30
N SER A 111 -1.69 -6.89 -26.90
CA SER A 111 -1.03 -5.59 -27.00
C SER A 111 -0.83 -5.19 -28.47
N LYS A 112 -0.41 -6.12 -29.34
CA LYS A 112 -0.31 -5.89 -30.80
C LYS A 112 -1.67 -5.62 -31.45
N ALA A 113 -2.74 -6.22 -30.91
CA ALA A 113 -4.11 -5.98 -31.34
C ALA A 113 -4.71 -4.65 -30.83
N GLY A 114 -3.93 -3.85 -30.09
CA GLY A 114 -4.33 -2.51 -29.64
C GLY A 114 -5.19 -2.50 -28.37
N LEU A 115 -5.26 -3.60 -27.61
CA LEU A 115 -5.98 -3.59 -26.33
C LEU A 115 -5.30 -2.68 -25.31
N LYS A 116 -6.11 -2.08 -24.44
CA LYS A 116 -5.63 -1.30 -23.30
C LYS A 116 -4.72 -2.15 -22.42
N HIS A 117 -3.59 -1.58 -22.04
CA HIS A 117 -2.56 -2.24 -21.24
C HIS A 117 -3.12 -2.90 -19.97
N SER A 118 -4.01 -2.21 -19.24
CA SER A 118 -4.66 -2.72 -18.02
C SER A 118 -5.39 -4.05 -18.23
N THR A 119 -5.85 -4.30 -19.46
CA THR A 119 -6.56 -5.52 -19.85
C THR A 119 -5.59 -6.56 -20.41
N ALA A 120 -4.58 -6.15 -21.18
CA ALA A 120 -3.58 -7.08 -21.70
C ALA A 120 -2.75 -7.70 -20.57
N SER A 121 -2.38 -6.92 -19.55
CA SER A 121 -1.50 -7.34 -18.45
C SER A 121 -2.07 -8.48 -17.60
N SER A 122 -3.39 -8.70 -17.58
CA SER A 122 -3.99 -9.85 -16.87
C SER A 122 -3.70 -11.19 -17.53
N TYR A 123 -3.20 -11.19 -18.77
CA TYR A 123 -2.86 -12.39 -19.54
C TYR A 123 -1.34 -12.62 -19.66
N LEU A 124 -0.55 -11.96 -18.82
CA LEU A 124 0.89 -12.20 -18.72
C LEU A 124 1.15 -13.60 -18.17
N ILE A 125 1.96 -14.38 -18.89
CA ILE A 125 2.37 -15.71 -18.41
C ILE A 125 3.49 -15.50 -17.38
N PRO A 126 3.43 -16.09 -16.18
CA PRO A 126 4.44 -15.88 -15.14
C PRO A 126 5.89 -16.18 -15.59
N LYS A 127 6.08 -17.17 -16.48
CA LYS A 127 7.40 -17.51 -17.06
C LYS A 127 7.98 -16.43 -17.98
N GLU A 128 7.20 -15.43 -18.36
CA GLU A 128 7.65 -14.29 -19.17
C GLU A 128 8.27 -13.19 -18.31
N ILE A 129 8.10 -13.20 -16.99
CA ILE A 129 8.63 -12.16 -16.10
C ILE A 129 10.08 -12.50 -15.72
N ILE A 130 11.04 -11.72 -16.21
CA ILE A 130 12.47 -11.85 -15.87
C ILE A 130 12.76 -11.14 -14.53
N LYS A 131 12.16 -9.97 -14.35
CA LYS A 131 12.30 -9.15 -13.16
C LYS A 131 10.95 -8.59 -12.81
N GLU A 132 10.49 -8.89 -11.60
CA GLU A 132 9.29 -8.33 -11.02
C GLU A 132 9.71 -7.24 -10.02
N ASP A 133 9.30 -6.00 -10.26
CA ASP A 133 9.47 -4.93 -9.30
C ASP A 133 8.16 -4.77 -8.51
N LYS A 134 8.24 -4.99 -7.19
CA LYS A 134 7.08 -4.84 -6.30
C LYS A 134 6.65 -3.38 -6.25
N ALA A 135 5.33 -3.16 -6.29
CA ALA A 135 4.77 -1.84 -6.08
C ALA A 135 4.95 -1.38 -4.63
N LYS A 136 5.00 -0.06 -4.44
CA LYS A 136 5.23 0.60 -3.16
C LYS A 136 4.20 1.72 -2.95
N CYS A 137 3.83 1.94 -1.70
CA CYS A 137 3.11 3.10 -1.22
C CYS A 137 4.04 3.87 -0.29
N ILE A 138 4.35 5.12 -0.61
CA ILE A 138 5.25 5.98 0.15
C ILE A 138 4.40 7.10 0.76
N ILE A 139 4.39 7.17 2.09
CA ILE A 139 3.70 8.24 2.83
C ILE A 139 4.78 9.17 3.37
N MET A 140 4.83 10.40 2.84
CA MET A 140 5.80 11.43 3.22
C MET A 140 5.24 12.29 4.35
N ILE A 141 6.03 12.46 5.41
CA ILE A 141 5.68 13.26 6.60
C ILE A 141 6.91 14.10 6.92
N GLU A 142 6.80 15.43 6.87
CA GLU A 142 7.93 16.32 7.17
C GLU A 142 9.25 15.87 6.51
N ASP A 143 10.21 15.35 7.29
CA ASP A 143 11.52 14.88 6.83
C ASP A 143 11.67 13.34 6.89
N GLN A 144 10.56 12.63 7.07
CA GLN A 144 10.48 11.18 7.21
C GLN A 144 9.51 10.59 6.20
N PHE A 145 9.61 9.27 5.98
CA PHE A 145 8.69 8.56 5.12
C PHE A 145 8.43 7.13 5.61
N PHE A 146 7.23 6.64 5.32
CA PHE A 146 6.90 5.23 5.43
C PHE A 146 6.86 4.64 4.02
N GLU A 147 7.77 3.71 3.74
CA GLU A 147 7.74 2.91 2.51
C GLU A 147 7.06 1.56 2.78
N LEU A 148 5.90 1.36 2.17
CA LEU A 148 5.07 0.17 2.31
C LEU A 148 5.07 -0.62 1.00
N ILE A 149 5.57 -1.85 1.02
CA ILE A 149 5.55 -2.76 -0.12
C ILE A 149 4.14 -3.35 -0.27
N LEU A 150 3.59 -3.31 -1.48
CA LEU A 150 2.28 -3.85 -1.81
C LEU A 150 2.42 -5.34 -2.16
N ASP A 151 2.04 -6.22 -1.24
CA ASP A 151 2.13 -7.67 -1.45
C ASP A 151 0.85 -8.29 -2.00
N LYS A 152 -0.32 -7.81 -1.57
CA LYS A 152 -1.63 -8.38 -1.94
C LYS A 152 -2.59 -7.37 -2.56
N ILE A 153 -2.41 -6.09 -2.25
CA ILE A 153 -3.25 -5.03 -2.80
C ILE A 153 -2.61 -4.47 -4.07
N THR A 154 -3.41 -4.29 -5.12
CA THR A 154 -2.90 -3.69 -6.37
C THR A 154 -2.77 -2.17 -6.23
N PRO A 155 -1.84 -1.54 -6.98
CA PRO A 155 -1.69 -0.08 -7.03
C PRO A 155 -3.01 0.65 -7.35
N GLU A 156 -3.80 0.11 -8.27
CA GLU A 156 -5.07 0.72 -8.72
C GLU A 156 -6.11 0.69 -7.60
N LYS A 157 -6.21 -0.43 -6.88
CA LYS A 157 -7.14 -0.59 -5.77
C LYS A 157 -6.76 0.35 -4.63
N LEU A 158 -5.49 0.42 -4.26
CA LEU A 158 -5.01 1.32 -3.23
C LEU A 158 -5.23 2.78 -3.62
N SER A 159 -4.88 3.16 -4.86
CA SER A 159 -5.11 4.51 -5.40
C SER A 159 -6.59 4.90 -5.40
N SER A 160 -7.48 3.97 -5.72
CA SER A 160 -8.94 4.20 -5.67
C SER A 160 -9.41 4.50 -4.25
N VAL A 161 -8.86 3.83 -3.24
CA VAL A 161 -9.19 4.13 -1.83
C VAL A 161 -8.69 5.51 -1.43
N PHE A 162 -7.45 5.87 -1.76
CA PHE A 162 -6.91 7.20 -1.46
C PHE A 162 -7.69 8.32 -2.15
N LYS A 163 -8.07 8.13 -3.43
CA LYS A 163 -8.92 9.10 -4.15
C LYS A 163 -10.29 9.35 -3.50
N LYS A 164 -10.81 8.35 -2.79
CA LYS A 164 -12.08 8.43 -2.05
C LYS A 164 -11.91 8.95 -0.61
N SER A 165 -10.68 9.13 -0.14
CA SER A 165 -10.39 9.63 1.19
C SER A 165 -10.05 11.12 1.17
N ASN A 166 -9.91 11.71 2.36
CA ASN A 166 -9.52 13.11 2.53
C ASN A 166 -8.08 13.41 2.04
N LEU A 167 -7.33 12.38 1.65
CA LEU A 167 -5.96 12.48 1.12
C LEU A 167 -5.88 12.39 -0.41
N GLY A 168 -7.02 12.27 -1.11
CA GLY A 168 -7.02 12.10 -2.56
C GLY A 168 -6.31 13.21 -3.34
N HIS A 169 -6.33 14.44 -2.81
CA HIS A 169 -5.64 15.60 -3.38
C HIS A 169 -4.11 15.57 -3.22
N LEU A 170 -3.59 14.76 -2.28
CA LEU A 170 -2.16 14.57 -2.04
C LEU A 170 -1.59 13.33 -2.75
N LEU A 171 -2.46 12.54 -3.40
CA LEU A 171 -2.08 11.29 -4.04
C LEU A 171 -1.38 11.53 -5.38
N ARG A 172 -0.20 10.94 -5.54
CA ARG A 172 0.52 10.81 -6.81
C ARG A 172 0.61 9.33 -7.18
N VAL A 173 0.33 8.99 -8.43
CA VAL A 173 0.36 7.61 -8.91
C VAL A 173 1.32 7.51 -10.09
N GLN A 174 2.33 6.66 -9.96
CA GLN A 174 3.34 6.39 -10.98
C GLN A 174 3.47 4.88 -11.16
N VAL A 175 2.73 4.32 -12.12
CA VAL A 175 2.78 2.90 -12.44
C VAL A 175 3.35 2.77 -13.85
N ALA A 176 4.59 2.32 -13.95
CA ALA A 176 5.27 2.13 -15.21
C ALA A 176 4.75 0.89 -15.93
N SER A 177 4.60 0.98 -17.26
CA SER A 177 4.29 -0.18 -18.08
C SER A 177 5.49 -1.14 -18.13
N PRO A 178 5.28 -2.46 -18.13
CA PRO A 178 6.33 -3.45 -18.29
C PRO A 178 7.16 -3.20 -19.56
N LYS A 179 8.46 -3.47 -19.47
CA LYS A 179 9.41 -3.36 -20.58
C LYS A 179 9.68 -4.74 -21.17
N ILE A 180 9.48 -4.87 -22.47
CA ILE A 180 9.81 -6.10 -23.20
C ILE A 180 11.30 -6.07 -23.55
N LYS A 181 12.06 -7.04 -23.04
CA LYS A 181 13.46 -7.25 -23.42
C LYS A 181 13.49 -8.06 -24.72
N VAL A 182 13.61 -7.36 -25.84
CA VAL A 182 13.88 -7.98 -27.15
C VAL A 182 15.35 -8.44 -27.17
N ARG A 183 15.60 -9.67 -27.61
CA ARG A 183 16.97 -10.19 -27.81
C ARG A 183 17.65 -9.49 -28.98
#